data_AF-A0A2V8EJM4-F1
#
_entry.id   AF-A0A2V8EJM4-F1
#
_cell.length_a   1.000
_cell.length_b   1.000
_cell.length_c   1.000
_cell.angle_alpha   90.00
_cell.angle_beta   90.00
_cell.angle_gamma   90.00
#
_symmetry.space_group_name_H-M   'P 1'
#
loop_
_entity.id
_entity.type
_entity.pdbx_description
1 polymer ?
#
loop_
_entity_poly.entity_id
_entity_poly.type
_entity_poly.pdbx_seq_one_letter_code
_entity_poly.pdbx_strand_id
1 'polypeptide(L)'
;MTGVDLRTGRPIINEASTPQSMDNPAFACPYLLGGKDQPSGAYSPLTGAMYMPMNNTCMDIAPSVEKAGPSDGYDLSTKVRHVPGANPATAPVGRIDAISASTGKTRWSYQQRAPIYGSVLATGGNLVFGGDIVRRFRALDAETGAVVWETILNGPVGARPMTYRVGGR
;
A
#
# COMPACT_ATOMS: atom_id res chain seq x y z
N MET A 1 2.45 -15.30 -6.87
CA MET A 1 3.92 -15.19 -7.01
C MET A 1 4.57 -15.61 -5.71
N THR A 2 5.63 -16.43 -5.75
CA THR A 2 6.38 -16.87 -4.55
C THR A 2 7.77 -16.26 -4.43
N GLY A 3 8.27 -15.62 -5.49
CA GLY A 3 9.56 -14.94 -5.50
C GLY A 3 9.93 -14.42 -6.89
N VAL A 4 11.14 -13.91 -7.04
CA VAL A 4 11.77 -13.54 -8.33
C VAL A 4 12.97 -14.45 -8.54
N ASP A 5 13.09 -15.05 -9.72
CA ASP A 5 14.32 -15.71 -10.13
C ASP A 5 15.38 -14.65 -10.44
N LEU A 6 16.42 -14.57 -9.60
CA LEU A 6 17.48 -13.57 -9.71
C LEU A 6 18.36 -13.73 -10.95
N ARG A 7 18.37 -14.90 -11.61
CA ARG A 7 19.14 -15.11 -12.84
C ARG A 7 18.43 -14.53 -14.05
N THR A 8 17.10 -14.65 -14.09
CA THR A 8 16.28 -14.26 -15.25
C THR A 8 15.48 -12.98 -15.04
N GLY A 9 15.36 -12.52 -13.79
CA GLY A 9 14.50 -11.41 -13.39
C GLY A 9 13.00 -11.73 -13.45
N ARG A 10 12.62 -12.98 -13.72
CA ARG A 10 11.21 -13.36 -13.89
C ARG A 10 10.54 -13.67 -12.54
N PRO A 11 9.26 -13.30 -12.37
CA PRO A 11 8.46 -13.78 -11.25
C PRO A 11 8.33 -15.30 -11.28
N ILE A 12 8.45 -15.93 -10.11
CA ILE A 12 8.09 -17.34 -9.90
C ILE A 12 6.58 -17.37 -9.62
N ILE A 13 5.83 -17.93 -10.55
CA ILE A 13 4.37 -17.97 -10.49
C ILE A 13 3.91 -19.07 -9.54
N ASN A 14 2.86 -18.77 -8.78
CA ASN A 14 2.14 -19.77 -8.00
C ASN A 14 0.83 -20.06 -8.72
N GLU A 15 0.73 -21.22 -9.37
CA GLU A 15 -0.44 -21.59 -10.16
C GLU A 15 -1.71 -21.73 -9.31
N ALA A 16 -1.58 -21.99 -8.00
CA ALA A 16 -2.73 -22.01 -7.09
C ALA A 16 -3.38 -20.63 -6.89
N SER A 17 -2.67 -19.54 -7.24
CA SER A 17 -3.20 -18.18 -7.23
C SER A 17 -3.70 -17.69 -8.60
N THR A 18 -3.66 -18.56 -9.60
CA THR A 18 -4.11 -18.26 -10.97
C THR A 18 -5.56 -18.73 -11.14
N PRO A 19 -6.52 -17.82 -11.38
CA PRO A 19 -7.91 -18.24 -11.56
C PRO A 19 -8.09 -19.00 -12.88
N GLN A 20 -8.82 -20.12 -12.83
CA GLN A 20 -8.98 -21.04 -13.98
C GLN A 20 -10.37 -21.00 -14.61
N SER A 21 -11.39 -20.58 -13.86
CA SER A 21 -12.77 -20.50 -14.33
C SER A 21 -13.57 -19.46 -13.54
N MET A 22 -14.75 -19.13 -14.03
CA MET A 22 -15.68 -18.21 -13.37
C MET A 22 -16.21 -18.77 -12.03
N ASP A 23 -16.40 -20.08 -11.96
CA ASP A 23 -17.01 -20.76 -10.80
C ASP A 23 -16.02 -21.06 -9.67
N ASN A 24 -14.71 -20.94 -9.93
CA ASN A 24 -13.67 -21.25 -8.96
C ASN A 24 -12.70 -20.06 -8.77
N PRO A 25 -13.08 -19.07 -7.93
CA PRO A 25 -12.21 -17.95 -7.63
C PRO A 25 -10.92 -18.39 -6.93
N ALA A 26 -9.79 -17.89 -7.41
CA ALA A 26 -8.50 -18.10 -6.79
C ALA A 26 -8.27 -17.05 -5.69
N PHE A 27 -7.66 -17.47 -4.58
CA PHE A 27 -7.19 -16.54 -3.56
C PHE A 27 -5.81 -15.97 -3.96
N ALA A 28 -5.69 -14.65 -3.97
CA ALA A 28 -4.46 -13.96 -4.35
C ALA A 28 -4.15 -12.78 -3.41
N CYS A 29 -2.87 -12.59 -3.13
CA CYS A 29 -2.34 -11.39 -2.48
C CYS A 29 -1.24 -10.80 -3.36
N PRO A 30 -1.19 -9.46 -3.53
CA PRO A 30 -2.12 -8.46 -3.00
C PRO A 30 -3.47 -8.41 -3.73
N TYR A 31 -4.41 -7.58 -3.26
CA TYR A 31 -5.63 -7.20 -4.01
C TYR A 31 -5.27 -6.54 -5.36
N LEU A 32 -6.26 -6.38 -6.25
CA LEU A 32 -6.14 -5.84 -7.61
C LEU A 32 -5.38 -4.50 -7.68
N LEU A 33 -5.52 -3.64 -6.67
CA LEU A 33 -4.79 -2.37 -6.57
C LEU A 33 -3.35 -2.53 -6.03
N GLY A 34 -2.83 -3.76 -5.98
CA GLY A 34 -1.47 -4.06 -5.54
C GLY A 34 -1.23 -3.90 -4.05
N GLY A 35 -0.03 -4.30 -3.62
CA GLY A 35 0.48 -4.05 -2.27
C GLY A 35 1.05 -2.64 -2.12
N LYS A 36 1.36 -2.01 -3.26
CA LYS A 36 1.83 -0.64 -3.42
C LYS A 36 1.25 -0.15 -4.75
N ASP A 37 0.60 1.00 -4.73
CA ASP A 37 -0.14 1.52 -5.88
C ASP A 37 0.37 2.92 -6.27
N GLN A 38 -0.48 3.71 -6.92
CA GLN A 38 -0.25 5.09 -7.34
C GLN A 38 0.24 6.08 -6.26
N PRO A 39 -0.05 5.96 -4.94
CA PRO A 39 0.40 6.97 -3.99
C PRO A 39 1.92 6.94 -3.85
N SER A 40 2.58 8.07 -4.05
CA SER A 40 4.04 8.16 -4.02
C SER A 40 4.61 7.88 -2.63
N GLY A 41 5.74 7.18 -2.60
CA GLY A 41 6.58 7.14 -1.40
C GLY A 41 7.44 8.39 -1.28
N ALA A 42 8.17 8.50 -0.17
CA ALA A 42 9.17 9.54 0.05
C ALA A 42 10.50 8.92 0.47
N TYR A 43 11.61 9.61 0.23
CA TYR A 43 12.94 9.20 0.67
C TYR A 43 13.50 10.25 1.63
N SER A 44 14.16 9.82 2.70
CA SER A 44 14.94 10.70 3.57
C SER A 44 16.43 10.34 3.48
N PRO A 45 17.31 11.25 3.03
CA PRO A 45 18.75 11.04 3.10
C PRO A 45 19.27 11.04 4.54
N LEU A 46 18.55 11.63 5.50
CA LEU A 46 18.95 11.63 6.92
C LEU A 46 18.91 10.22 7.52
N THR A 47 17.85 9.46 7.22
CA THR A 47 17.66 8.10 7.73
C THR A 47 18.18 7.04 6.74
N GLY A 48 18.34 7.40 5.46
CA GLY A 48 18.63 6.45 4.38
C GLY A 48 17.48 5.48 4.11
N ALA A 49 16.23 5.86 4.42
CA ALA A 49 15.05 5.04 4.24
C ALA A 49 14.07 5.63 3.21
N MET A 50 13.39 4.72 2.50
CA MET A 50 12.21 4.99 1.70
C MET A 50 10.96 4.69 2.53
N TYR A 51 10.02 5.63 2.59
CA TYR A 51 8.72 5.49 3.24
C TYR A 51 7.67 5.21 2.19
N MET A 52 7.05 4.04 2.24
CA MET A 52 6.14 3.56 1.22
C MET A 52 4.75 3.34 1.81
N PRO A 53 3.70 4.04 1.34
CA PRO A 53 2.33 3.69 1.68
C PRO A 53 1.96 2.37 1.00
N MET A 54 1.57 1.38 1.80
CA MET A 54 1.27 0.02 1.40
C MET A 54 -0.20 -0.30 1.66
N ASN A 55 -0.73 -1.22 0.87
CA ASN A 55 -2.05 -1.81 1.05
C ASN A 55 -1.90 -3.26 1.52
N ASN A 56 -2.53 -3.58 2.66
CA ASN A 56 -2.45 -4.87 3.30
C ASN A 56 -3.79 -5.62 3.16
N THR A 57 -4.18 -5.88 1.91
CA THR A 57 -5.36 -6.66 1.54
C THR A 57 -5.05 -7.65 0.43
N CYS A 58 -5.86 -8.71 0.38
CA CYS A 58 -5.85 -9.76 -0.61
C CYS A 58 -7.21 -9.80 -1.31
N MET A 59 -7.44 -10.81 -2.15
CA MET A 59 -8.72 -10.98 -2.83
C MET A 59 -9.01 -12.42 -3.20
N ASP A 60 -10.29 -12.69 -3.43
CA ASP A 60 -10.72 -13.76 -4.32
C ASP A 60 -10.90 -13.15 -5.71
N ILE A 61 -10.31 -13.76 -6.75
CA ILE A 61 -10.36 -13.28 -8.14
C ILE A 61 -10.80 -14.41 -9.08
N ALA A 62 -11.64 -14.08 -10.06
CA ALA A 62 -12.05 -14.98 -11.14
C ALA A 62 -12.31 -14.17 -12.44
N PRO A 63 -12.24 -14.78 -13.63
CA PRO A 63 -12.89 -14.22 -14.81
C PRO A 63 -14.38 -13.94 -14.52
N SER A 64 -14.92 -12.85 -15.07
CA SER A 64 -16.37 -12.58 -15.02
C SER A 64 -17.12 -13.03 -16.27
N VAL A 65 -16.40 -13.42 -17.32
CA VAL A 65 -16.93 -13.93 -18.60
C VAL A 65 -16.05 -15.06 -19.12
N GLU A 66 -16.62 -15.95 -19.95
CA GLU A 66 -15.86 -17.02 -20.61
C GLU A 66 -15.00 -16.50 -21.77
N LYS A 67 -15.46 -15.46 -22.46
CA LYS A 67 -14.78 -14.87 -23.61
C LYS A 67 -14.80 -13.36 -23.51
N ALA A 68 -13.63 -12.76 -23.43
CA ALA A 68 -13.43 -11.33 -23.38
C ALA A 68 -14.01 -10.63 -24.62
N GLY A 69 -14.74 -9.55 -24.41
CA GLY A 69 -15.36 -8.71 -25.43
C GLY A 69 -14.98 -7.23 -25.26
N PRO A 70 -14.98 -6.43 -26.33
CA PRO A 70 -14.63 -5.00 -26.24
C PRO A 70 -15.61 -4.15 -25.40
N SER A 71 -16.78 -4.71 -25.05
CA SER A 71 -17.81 -4.06 -24.22
C SER A 71 -17.71 -4.37 -22.73
N ASP A 72 -16.88 -5.33 -22.32
CA ASP A 72 -17.02 -6.03 -21.04
C ASP A 72 -16.00 -5.55 -19.99
N GLY A 73 -15.58 -4.28 -20.05
CA GLY A 73 -14.73 -3.68 -19.02
C GLY A 73 -13.45 -4.50 -18.71
N TYR A 74 -13.28 -4.90 -17.44
CA TYR A 74 -12.07 -5.62 -16.97
C TYR A 74 -12.19 -7.15 -17.02
N ASP A 75 -13.32 -7.74 -17.42
CA ASP A 75 -13.55 -9.19 -17.48
C ASP A 75 -13.17 -9.99 -16.21
N LEU A 76 -13.18 -9.32 -15.05
CA LEU A 76 -12.77 -9.87 -13.77
C LEU A 76 -13.81 -9.60 -12.69
N SER A 77 -14.07 -10.63 -11.89
CA SER A 77 -14.75 -10.55 -10.60
C SER A 77 -13.71 -10.54 -9.49
N THR A 78 -13.82 -9.58 -8.58
CA THR A 78 -12.92 -9.49 -7.41
C THR A 78 -13.71 -9.26 -6.14
N LYS A 79 -13.35 -9.99 -5.08
CA LYS A 79 -13.83 -9.78 -3.72
C LYS A 79 -12.65 -9.47 -2.81
N VAL A 80 -12.61 -8.27 -2.23
CA VAL A 80 -11.54 -7.88 -1.29
C VAL A 80 -11.58 -8.78 -0.05
N ARG A 81 -10.41 -9.24 0.38
CA ARG A 81 -10.20 -10.04 1.58
C ARG A 81 -9.15 -9.38 2.46
N HIS A 82 -9.28 -9.54 3.78
CA HIS A 82 -8.15 -9.27 4.66
C HIS A 82 -7.04 -10.29 4.43
N VAL A 83 -5.82 -9.94 4.80
CA VAL A 83 -4.72 -10.90 4.80
C VAL A 83 -5.05 -12.13 5.67
N PRO A 84 -4.59 -13.33 5.32
CA PRO A 84 -4.87 -14.53 6.09
C PRO A 84 -4.46 -14.39 7.56
N GLY A 85 -5.31 -14.87 8.47
CA GLY A 85 -5.06 -14.80 9.91
C GLY A 85 -5.37 -13.45 10.57
N ALA A 86 -5.73 -12.41 9.81
CA ALA A 86 -6.15 -11.14 10.41
C ALA A 86 -7.55 -11.24 11.03
N ASN A 87 -7.73 -10.64 12.21
CA ASN A 87 -9.06 -10.43 12.80
C ASN A 87 -9.81 -9.35 12.00
N PRO A 88 -10.97 -9.65 11.39
CA PRO A 88 -11.71 -8.67 10.58
C PRO A 88 -12.11 -7.39 11.31
N ALA A 89 -12.31 -7.43 12.63
CA ALA A 89 -12.64 -6.26 13.42
C ALA A 89 -11.47 -5.27 13.53
N THR A 90 -10.24 -5.77 13.52
CA THR A 90 -9.02 -5.00 13.80
C THR A 90 -7.97 -5.05 12.69
N ALA A 91 -8.26 -5.71 11.56
CA ALA A 91 -7.31 -5.95 10.49
C ALA A 91 -6.67 -4.65 10.00
N PRO A 92 -5.33 -4.55 10.03
CA PRO A 92 -4.64 -3.35 9.58
C PRO A 92 -4.55 -3.35 8.06
N VAL A 93 -5.46 -2.63 7.39
CA VAL A 93 -5.48 -2.49 5.93
C VAL A 93 -4.46 -1.45 5.44
N GLY A 94 -4.39 -0.30 6.09
CA GLY A 94 -3.44 0.75 5.76
C GLY A 94 -2.11 0.52 6.44
N ARG A 95 -1.02 0.68 5.70
CA ARG A 95 0.34 0.49 6.22
C ARG A 95 1.30 1.51 5.62
N ILE A 96 2.29 1.95 6.38
CA ILE A 96 3.47 2.66 5.85
C ILE A 96 4.70 1.90 6.28
N ASP A 97 5.53 1.52 5.32
CA ASP A 97 6.80 0.84 5.57
C ASP A 97 7.97 1.79 5.39
N ALA A 98 8.86 1.83 6.39
CA ALA A 98 10.20 2.36 6.20
C ALA A 98 11.11 1.24 5.73
N ILE A 99 11.64 1.37 4.52
CA ILE A 99 12.48 0.39 3.86
C ILE A 99 13.87 0.99 3.70
N SER A 100 14.90 0.30 4.18
CA SER A 100 16.28 0.75 3.99
C SER A 100 16.62 0.82 2.50
N ALA A 101 17.04 1.98 2.01
CA ALA A 101 17.32 2.18 0.59
C ALA A 101 18.50 1.32 0.09
N SER A 102 19.45 1.00 0.98
CA SER A 102 20.65 0.22 0.64
C SER A 102 20.44 -1.29 0.68
N THR A 103 19.50 -1.80 1.48
CA THR A 103 19.34 -3.24 1.72
C THR A 103 17.98 -3.80 1.34
N GLY A 104 16.99 -2.93 1.07
CA GLY A 104 15.60 -3.35 0.82
C GLY A 104 14.89 -3.92 2.04
N LYS A 105 15.51 -3.94 3.22
CA LYS A 105 14.90 -4.47 4.45
C LYS A 105 13.97 -3.43 5.08
N THR A 106 12.77 -3.87 5.47
CA THR A 106 11.85 -3.08 6.30
C THR A 106 12.46 -2.86 7.67
N ARG A 107 12.55 -1.59 8.09
CA ARG A 107 13.02 -1.15 9.41
C ARG A 107 11.89 -1.11 10.41
N TRP A 108 10.76 -0.53 10.00
CA TRP A 108 9.53 -0.48 10.78
C TRP A 108 8.32 -0.44 9.85
N SER A 109 7.16 -0.77 10.42
CA SER A 109 5.87 -0.70 9.76
C SER A 109 4.86 -0.01 10.66
N TYR A 110 4.35 1.14 10.23
CA TYR A 110 3.15 1.74 10.82
C TYR A 110 1.93 1.07 10.20
N GLN A 111 0.96 0.70 11.03
CA GLN A 111 -0.23 -0.04 10.60
C GLN A 111 -1.50 0.53 11.22
N GLN A 112 -2.57 0.56 10.44
CA GLN A 112 -3.88 1.02 10.89
C GLN A 112 -5.03 0.35 10.13
N ARG A 113 -6.23 0.42 10.70
CA ARG A 113 -7.43 -0.16 10.10
C ARG A 113 -7.85 0.54 8.80
N ALA A 114 -7.76 1.86 8.75
CA ALA A 114 -8.18 2.62 7.58
C ALA A 114 -7.14 2.50 6.44
N PRO A 115 -7.56 2.27 5.18
CA PRO A 115 -6.66 2.28 4.04
C PRO A 115 -5.86 3.58 3.94
N ILE A 116 -4.57 3.44 3.68
CA ILE A 116 -3.71 4.56 3.30
C ILE A 116 -3.63 4.54 1.77
N TYR A 117 -4.37 5.46 1.16
CA TYR A 117 -4.40 5.65 -0.29
C TYR A 117 -3.99 7.07 -0.69
N GLY A 118 -3.26 7.74 0.22
CA GLY A 118 -2.57 9.01 0.01
C GLY A 118 -1.06 8.79 -0.04
N SER A 119 -0.35 9.74 -0.66
CA SER A 119 1.12 9.68 -0.71
C SER A 119 1.73 10.17 0.60
N VAL A 120 3.03 9.97 0.78
CA VAL A 120 3.76 10.47 1.95
C VAL A 120 4.83 11.49 1.56
N LEU A 121 5.23 12.31 2.53
CA LEU A 121 6.28 13.32 2.41
C LEU A 121 7.26 13.18 3.57
N ALA A 122 8.54 12.93 3.28
CA ALA A 122 9.61 13.02 4.28
C ALA A 122 10.20 14.44 4.30
N THR A 123 10.55 14.94 5.48
CA THR A 123 11.09 16.29 5.66
C THR A 123 12.42 16.29 6.42
N GLY A 124 13.18 17.38 6.31
CA GLY A 124 14.44 17.56 7.05
C GLY A 124 14.29 17.65 8.57
N GLY A 125 13.06 17.76 9.09
CA GLY A 125 12.76 17.73 10.52
C GLY A 125 12.62 16.33 11.12
N ASN A 126 13.07 15.29 10.40
CA ASN A 126 12.93 13.88 10.78
C ASN A 126 11.46 13.41 10.93
N LEU A 127 10.58 13.95 10.07
CA LEU A 127 9.15 13.61 10.06
C LEU A 127 8.69 13.10 8.70
N VAL A 128 7.75 12.15 8.74
CA VAL A 128 7.02 11.64 7.59
C VAL A 128 5.55 12.04 7.71
N PHE A 129 5.06 12.83 6.76
CA PHE A 129 3.68 13.27 6.69
C PHE A 129 2.88 12.41 5.73
N GLY A 130 1.64 12.11 6.08
CA GLY A 130 0.72 11.33 5.25
C GLY A 130 -0.68 11.32 5.83
N GLY A 131 -1.63 10.81 5.08
CA GLY A 131 -2.99 10.68 5.59
C GLY A 131 -3.74 9.52 4.95
N ASP A 132 -4.96 9.34 5.43
CA ASP A 132 -5.81 8.22 5.03
C ASP A 132 -7.17 8.64 4.48
N ILE A 133 -7.89 7.64 3.96
CA ILE A 133 -9.19 7.87 3.37
C ILE A 133 -10.28 8.25 4.38
N VAL A 134 -10.00 8.13 5.69
CA VAL A 134 -10.90 8.53 6.78
C VAL A 134 -10.52 9.89 7.38
N ARG A 135 -9.78 10.69 6.60
CA ARG A 135 -9.49 12.12 6.83
C ARG A 135 -8.46 12.40 7.92
N ARG A 136 -7.77 11.39 8.45
CA ARG A 136 -6.69 11.64 9.43
C ARG A 136 -5.40 11.96 8.68
N PHE A 137 -4.84 13.13 8.97
CA PHE A 137 -3.53 13.55 8.50
C PHE A 137 -2.55 13.56 9.67
N ARG A 138 -1.38 12.95 9.48
CA ARG A 138 -0.44 12.63 10.54
C ARG A 138 0.97 13.06 10.20
N ALA A 139 1.75 13.29 11.25
CA ALA A 139 3.19 13.27 11.22
C ALA A 139 3.69 12.06 12.02
N LEU A 140 4.54 11.27 11.40
CA LEU A 140 5.21 10.13 11.99
C LEU A 140 6.68 10.50 12.21
N ASP A 141 7.25 10.08 13.35
CA ASP A 141 8.69 10.08 13.54
C ASP A 141 9.34 9.16 12.49
N ALA A 142 10.34 9.67 11.79
CA ALA A 142 10.89 9.01 10.61
C ALA A 142 11.77 7.78 10.93
N GLU A 143 12.24 7.65 12.17
CA GLU A 143 13.09 6.53 12.62
C GLU A 143 12.28 5.40 13.26
N THR A 144 11.16 5.72 13.91
CA THR A 144 10.37 4.77 14.70
C THR A 144 8.99 4.47 14.10
N GLY A 145 8.46 5.36 13.26
CA GLY A 145 7.09 5.29 12.76
C GLY A 145 6.03 5.67 13.79
N ALA A 146 6.41 6.18 14.96
CA ALA A 146 5.48 6.65 15.98
C ALA A 146 4.71 7.89 15.50
N VAL A 147 3.40 7.93 15.72
CA VAL A 147 2.59 9.13 15.43
C VAL A 147 2.90 10.19 16.48
N VAL A 148 3.47 11.31 16.06
CA VAL A 148 3.84 12.43 16.95
C VAL A 148 2.87 13.61 16.84
N TRP A 149 2.08 13.65 15.77
CA TRP A 149 1.03 14.63 15.58
C TRP A 149 -0.06 14.09 14.65
N GLU A 150 -1.30 14.54 14.87
CA GLU A 150 -2.44 14.19 14.04
C GLU A 150 -3.48 15.33 14.01
N THR A 151 -4.16 15.47 12.88
CA THR A 151 -5.39 16.25 12.75
C THR A 151 -6.42 15.53 11.89
N ILE A 152 -7.69 15.94 12.00
CA ILE A 152 -8.79 15.46 11.15
C ILE A 152 -9.13 16.56 10.15
N LEU A 153 -9.08 16.23 8.86
CA LEU A 153 -9.43 17.14 7.77
C LEU A 153 -10.91 17.03 7.39
N ASN A 154 -11.37 17.96 6.55
CA ASN A 154 -12.73 17.97 6.04
C ASN A 154 -12.99 16.92 4.95
N GLY A 155 -11.93 16.30 4.41
CA GLY A 155 -12.04 15.29 3.35
C GLY A 155 -10.92 14.25 3.38
N PRO A 156 -11.08 13.13 2.64
CA PRO A 156 -10.08 12.06 2.54
C PRO A 156 -8.72 12.56 2.04
N VAL A 157 -7.63 12.01 2.57
CA VAL A 157 -6.27 12.33 2.09
C VAL A 157 -5.84 11.31 1.05
N GLY A 158 -6.21 11.56 -0.22
CA GLY A 158 -5.78 10.74 -1.37
C GLY A 158 -4.64 11.35 -2.20
N ALA A 159 -4.30 12.62 -1.96
CA ALA A 159 -3.34 13.37 -2.76
C ALA A 159 -1.89 13.22 -2.27
N ARG A 160 -1.00 14.07 -2.79
CA ARG A 160 0.42 14.16 -2.41
C ARG A 160 0.63 15.34 -1.47
N PRO A 161 1.03 15.12 -0.20
CA PRO A 161 1.46 16.21 0.66
C PRO A 161 2.68 16.91 0.08
N MET A 162 2.75 18.23 0.21
CA MET A 162 3.90 19.04 -0.17
C MET A 162 4.22 20.04 0.94
N THR A 163 5.44 20.55 0.94
CA THR A 163 5.87 21.61 1.86
C THR A 163 6.67 22.67 1.10
N TYR A 164 6.66 23.89 1.62
CA TYR A 164 7.34 25.06 1.07
C TYR A 164 7.56 26.07 2.18
N ARG A 165 8.34 27.12 1.89
CA ARG A 165 8.65 28.20 2.85
C ARG A 165 8.35 29.56 2.23
N VAL A 166 7.70 30.45 2.98
CA VAL A 166 7.41 31.85 2.61
C VAL A 166 7.71 32.75 3.80
N GLY A 167 8.51 33.80 3.60
CA GLY A 167 8.82 34.76 4.67
C GLY A 167 9.53 34.13 5.88
N GLY A 168 10.30 33.06 5.66
CA GLY A 168 10.99 32.33 6.73
C GLY A 168 10.16 31.29 7.48
N ARG A 169 8.94 31.00 7.03
CA ARG A 169 8.05 29.98 7.60
C ARG A 169 7.57 28.98 6.56
#